data_AF-A0A971MYC5-F1
#
_entry.id   AF-A0A971MYC5-F1
#
_cell.length_a   1.000
_cell.length_b   1.000
_cell.length_c   1.000
_cell.angle_alpha   90.00
_cell.angle_beta   90.00
_cell.angle_gamma   90.00
#
_symmetry.space_group_name_H-M   'P 1'
#
loop_
_entity.id
_entity.type
_entity.pdbx_description
1 polymer ?
#
loop_
_entity_poly.entity_id
_entity_poly.type
_entity_poly.pdbx_seq_one_letter_code
_entity_poly.pdbx_strand_id
1 'polypeptide(L)'
;MKKKNLFLVVVTGLALGAAGVGLMLLGNPANMGFCIACFIRDTSGALHLHSAPVVQYARPEIIGLILGSFIISIVTKEYKGRGGSSPLTRFVLGFFVMISALVFLGCPLRMVLRMAAGDLNAWVGLIGFVAGIFIGVQFLKRGYSLGRTHKKNALEGATLPIVQVVLLVMLLVGGLLASSESGPGAARAPIWIALLLALVIGALAQRSRLCQMGGFRDLIMLKDPHLFWGGLAIFVAALIFNLAADTFKLSFIGQPIAHSQWLWNFLPMVGVGLGSALLGGCPMRQLVLTGTGNVDSAITVLGLLV
;
A
#
# COMPACT_ATOMS: atom_id res chain seq x y z
N MET A 1 -5.66 28.09 0.12
CA MET A 1 -5.90 26.72 0.65
C MET A 1 -5.25 25.62 -0.19
N LYS A 2 -5.31 25.63 -1.53
CA LYS A 2 -4.64 24.63 -2.41
C LYS A 2 -3.12 24.45 -2.15
N LYS A 3 -2.36 25.52 -1.91
CA LYS A 3 -0.89 25.46 -1.66
C LYS A 3 -0.51 24.72 -0.37
N LYS A 4 -1.25 24.89 0.74
CA LYS A 4 -0.96 24.19 2.02
C LYS A 4 -1.17 22.68 1.91
N ASN A 5 -2.18 22.25 1.15
CA ASN A 5 -2.43 20.83 0.92
C ASN A 5 -1.39 20.22 -0.03
N LEU A 6 -0.88 20.98 -1.00
CA LEU A 6 0.17 20.51 -1.92
C LEU A 6 1.48 20.28 -1.17
N PHE A 7 1.87 21.22 -0.30
CA PHE A 7 3.06 21.07 0.54
C PHE A 7 3.00 19.80 1.38
N LEU A 8 1.86 19.53 2.03
CA LEU A 8 1.67 18.33 2.83
C LEU A 8 1.75 17.04 1.99
N VAL A 9 1.20 17.04 0.78
CA VAL A 9 1.26 15.90 -0.15
C VAL A 9 2.70 15.63 -0.59
N VAL A 10 3.45 16.68 -0.93
CA VAL A 10 4.85 16.56 -1.33
C VAL A 10 5.71 16.08 -0.16
N VAL A 11 5.56 16.67 1.02
CA VAL A 11 6.30 16.24 2.24
C VAL A 11 6.00 14.79 2.58
N THR A 12 4.73 14.37 2.51
CA THR A 12 4.36 12.96 2.72
C THR A 12 5.00 12.05 1.67
N GLY A 13 5.02 12.48 0.41
CA GLY A 13 5.64 11.72 -0.67
C GLY A 13 7.16 11.57 -0.48
N LEU A 14 7.85 12.66 -0.13
CA LEU A 14 9.28 12.62 0.20
C LEU A 14 9.56 11.71 1.39
N ALA A 15 8.77 11.81 2.46
CA ALA A 15 8.91 10.96 3.65
C ALA A 15 8.68 9.47 3.33
N LEU A 16 7.69 9.15 2.49
CA LEU A 16 7.43 7.78 2.03
C LEU A 16 8.57 7.22 1.16
N GLY A 17 9.09 8.01 0.23
CA GLY A 17 10.23 7.62 -0.60
C GLY A 17 11.50 7.39 0.24
N ALA A 18 11.79 8.31 1.15
CA ALA A 18 12.90 8.23 2.08
C ALA A 18 12.79 7.02 3.01
N ALA A 19 11.62 6.80 3.62
CA ALA A 19 11.40 5.66 4.49
C ALA A 19 11.42 4.33 3.72
N GLY A 20 10.94 4.29 2.49
CA GLY A 20 11.01 3.11 1.63
C GLY A 20 12.45 2.65 1.39
N VAL A 21 13.36 3.57 1.04
CA VAL A 21 14.78 3.26 0.85
C VAL A 21 15.49 3.05 2.18
N GLY A 22 15.21 3.87 3.19
CA GLY A 22 15.79 3.74 4.54
C GLY A 22 15.49 2.40 5.18
N LEU A 23 14.26 1.89 5.06
CA LEU A 23 13.90 0.56 5.54
C LEU A 23 14.65 -0.56 4.80
N MET A 24 14.89 -0.39 3.49
CA MET A 24 15.70 -1.33 2.71
C MET A 24 17.15 -1.36 3.20
N LEU A 25 17.75 -0.20 3.50
CA LEU A 25 19.10 -0.12 4.06
C LEU A 25 19.18 -0.72 5.48
N LEU A 26 18.09 -0.65 6.25
CA LEU A 26 17.98 -1.19 7.60
C LEU A 26 17.65 -2.68 7.66
N GLY A 27 17.57 -3.38 6.52
CA GLY A 27 17.44 -4.84 6.46
C GLY A 27 16.12 -5.35 5.87
N ASN A 28 15.21 -4.50 5.38
CA ASN A 28 14.09 -4.97 4.57
C ASN A 28 14.57 -5.48 3.20
N PRO A 29 13.84 -6.44 2.59
CA PRO A 29 14.23 -7.05 1.33
C PRO A 29 14.45 -6.01 0.24
N ALA A 30 15.48 -6.25 -0.58
CA ALA A 30 15.84 -5.37 -1.68
C ALA A 30 14.64 -5.13 -2.61
N ASN A 31 14.42 -3.87 -2.99
CA ASN A 31 13.30 -3.42 -3.82
C ASN A 31 11.90 -3.63 -3.20
N MET A 32 11.77 -4.00 -1.93
CA MET A 32 10.48 -4.13 -1.24
C MET A 32 10.16 -2.95 -0.33
N GLY A 33 11.16 -2.28 0.26
CA GLY A 33 11.05 -1.02 1.02
C GLY A 33 9.81 -0.88 1.91
N PHE A 34 8.70 -0.46 1.29
CA PHE A 34 7.38 -0.30 1.90
C PHE A 34 6.24 -0.96 1.06
N CYS A 35 6.36 -2.24 0.72
CA CYS A 35 5.41 -2.92 -0.15
C CYS A 35 4.21 -3.50 0.60
N ILE A 36 3.10 -2.76 0.57
CA ILE A 36 1.86 -3.16 1.25
C ILE A 36 1.34 -4.54 0.81
N ALA A 37 1.33 -4.86 -0.49
CA ALA A 37 0.77 -6.14 -0.96
C ALA A 37 1.62 -7.32 -0.48
N CYS A 38 2.95 -7.23 -0.63
CA CYS A 38 3.84 -8.28 -0.15
C CYS A 38 3.79 -8.41 1.37
N PHE A 39 3.67 -7.30 2.10
CA PHE A 39 3.63 -7.33 3.56
C PHE A 39 2.30 -7.90 4.09
N ILE A 40 1.17 -7.65 3.43
CA ILE A 40 -0.10 -8.31 3.75
C ILE A 40 0.00 -9.82 3.51
N ARG A 41 0.60 -10.25 2.38
CA ARG A 41 0.88 -11.67 2.13
C ARG A 41 1.77 -12.28 3.20
N ASP A 42 2.83 -11.58 3.62
CA ASP A 42 3.75 -12.06 4.66
C ASP A 42 3.03 -12.23 6.01
N THR A 43 2.13 -11.30 6.35
CA THR A 43 1.24 -11.40 7.52
C THR A 43 0.26 -12.57 7.40
N SER A 44 -0.32 -12.79 6.22
CA SER A 44 -1.16 -13.97 5.96
C SER A 44 -0.38 -15.28 6.15
N GLY A 45 0.90 -15.32 5.78
CA GLY A 45 1.77 -16.47 6.00
C GLY A 45 2.08 -16.68 7.48
N ALA A 46 2.30 -15.60 8.23
CA ALA A 46 2.52 -15.66 9.67
C ALA A 46 1.31 -16.20 10.44
N LEU A 47 0.10 -15.93 9.92
CA LEU A 47 -1.18 -16.43 10.45
C LEU A 47 -1.56 -17.84 9.96
N HIS A 48 -0.66 -18.53 9.24
CA HIS A 48 -0.91 -19.86 8.65
C HIS A 48 -2.09 -19.93 7.68
N LEU A 49 -2.48 -18.80 7.08
CA LEU A 49 -3.54 -18.78 6.07
C LEU A 49 -3.03 -19.28 4.71
N HIS A 50 -1.71 -19.26 4.51
CA HIS A 50 -1.02 -20.05 3.48
C HIS A 50 0.30 -20.60 4.04
N SER A 51 0.77 -21.70 3.46
CA SER A 51 1.90 -22.50 3.98
C SER A 51 3.22 -22.26 3.24
N ALA A 52 3.39 -21.12 2.57
CA ALA A 52 4.61 -20.85 1.81
C ALA A 52 5.77 -20.46 2.76
N PRO A 53 6.82 -21.29 2.92
CA PRO A 53 7.80 -21.17 4.00
C PRO A 53 8.73 -19.95 3.87
N VAL A 54 8.78 -19.31 2.70
CA VAL A 54 9.68 -18.18 2.39
C VAL A 54 9.08 -16.79 2.70
N VAL A 55 7.80 -16.74 3.07
CA VAL A 55 7.00 -15.50 3.17
C VAL A 55 6.07 -15.51 4.39
N GLN A 56 6.63 -15.89 5.55
CA GLN A 56 5.92 -15.90 6.83
C GLN A 56 6.58 -14.92 7.79
N TYR A 57 6.01 -13.73 7.92
CA TYR A 57 6.43 -12.74 8.91
C TYR A 57 5.35 -11.66 9.07
N ALA A 58 4.84 -11.47 10.27
CA ALA A 58 3.92 -10.37 10.56
C ALA A 58 4.71 -9.06 10.60
N ARG A 59 4.65 -8.31 9.50
CA ARG A 59 5.43 -7.09 9.31
C ARG A 59 4.87 -5.92 10.12
N PRO A 60 5.62 -5.35 11.09
CA PRO A 60 5.15 -4.27 11.95
C PRO A 60 4.80 -2.99 11.18
N GLU A 61 5.24 -2.85 9.93
CA GLU A 61 4.92 -1.72 9.07
C GLU A 61 3.42 -1.62 8.75
N ILE A 62 2.73 -2.75 8.56
CA ILE A 62 1.27 -2.75 8.29
C ILE A 62 0.51 -2.32 9.55
N ILE A 63 0.91 -2.86 10.70
CA ILE A 63 0.36 -2.51 12.00
C ILE A 63 0.56 -1.01 12.26
N GLY A 64 1.79 -0.52 12.09
CA GLY A 64 2.15 0.88 12.31
C GLY A 64 1.37 1.84 11.41
N LEU A 65 1.16 1.50 10.13
CA LEU A 65 0.35 2.33 9.23
C LEU A 65 -1.09 2.50 9.71
N ILE A 66 -1.73 1.39 10.07
CA ILE A 66 -3.12 1.39 10.52
C ILE A 66 -3.22 2.16 11.84
N LEU A 67 -2.35 1.87 12.83
CA LEU A 67 -2.36 2.55 14.12
C LEU A 67 -2.01 4.04 13.99
N GLY A 68 -1.05 4.41 13.16
CA GLY A 68 -0.69 5.81 12.91
C GLY A 68 -1.83 6.60 12.30
N SER A 69 -2.54 6.00 11.33
CA SER A 69 -3.74 6.61 10.75
C SER A 69 -4.91 6.70 11.76
N PHE A 70 -5.04 5.73 12.67
CA PHE A 70 -6.03 5.74 13.74
C PHE A 70 -5.77 6.83 14.77
N ILE A 71 -4.54 6.93 15.28
CA ILE A 71 -4.13 7.94 16.27
C ILE A 71 -4.36 9.35 15.71
N ILE A 72 -3.87 9.64 14.49
CA ILE A 72 -4.05 10.98 13.92
C ILE A 72 -5.53 11.30 13.67
N SER A 73 -6.34 10.30 13.29
CA SER A 73 -7.77 10.47 13.05
C SER A 73 -8.54 10.80 14.33
N ILE A 74 -8.13 10.26 15.48
CA ILE A 74 -8.68 10.62 16.79
C ILE A 74 -8.23 12.02 17.19
N VAL A 75 -6.93 12.32 17.10
CA VAL A 75 -6.36 13.62 17.48
C VAL A 75 -6.99 14.76 16.66
N THR A 76 -7.22 14.53 15.38
CA THR A 76 -7.86 15.52 14.48
C THR A 76 -9.38 15.52 14.53
N LYS A 77 -9.99 14.65 15.35
CA LYS A 77 -11.45 14.46 15.45
C LYS A 77 -12.12 14.14 14.10
N GLU A 78 -11.36 13.55 13.18
CA GLU A 78 -11.85 13.11 11.86
C GLU A 78 -12.38 11.67 11.89
N TYR A 79 -12.14 10.92 12.98
CA TYR A 79 -12.55 9.54 13.14
C TYR A 79 -14.08 9.39 13.08
N LYS A 80 -14.56 8.57 12.14
CA LYS A 80 -15.98 8.32 11.93
C LYS A 80 -16.20 6.86 11.52
N GLY A 81 -16.87 6.12 12.40
CA GLY A 81 -17.38 4.77 12.09
C GLY A 81 -18.33 4.83 10.90
N ARG A 82 -17.92 4.28 9.76
CA ARG A 82 -18.70 4.26 8.52
C ARG A 82 -18.58 2.90 7.85
N GLY A 83 -19.67 2.45 7.24
CA GLY A 83 -19.64 1.24 6.42
C GLY A 83 -21.03 0.79 5.97
N GLY A 84 -21.10 -0.45 5.50
CA GLY A 84 -22.36 -1.08 5.08
C GLY A 84 -22.63 -0.97 3.60
N SER A 85 -21.61 -0.67 2.79
CA SER A 85 -21.78 -0.59 1.35
C SER A 85 -21.16 -1.83 0.68
N SER A 86 -21.94 -2.48 -0.20
CA SER A 86 -21.62 -3.67 -1.02
C SER A 86 -20.41 -4.53 -0.56
N PRO A 87 -20.49 -5.17 0.63
CA PRO A 87 -19.33 -5.80 1.29
C PRO A 87 -18.70 -6.92 0.46
N LEU A 88 -19.51 -7.80 -0.14
CA LEU A 88 -19.03 -8.90 -0.96
C LEU A 88 -18.24 -8.41 -2.19
N THR A 89 -18.75 -7.37 -2.88
CA THR A 89 -18.06 -6.82 -4.05
C THR A 89 -16.70 -6.23 -3.70
N ARG A 90 -16.58 -5.58 -2.52
CA ARG A 90 -15.31 -5.03 -2.04
C ARG A 90 -14.32 -6.12 -1.68
N PHE A 91 -14.79 -7.19 -1.06
CA PHE A 91 -13.98 -8.37 -0.77
C PHE A 91 -13.43 -8.99 -2.08
N VAL A 92 -14.29 -9.27 -3.06
CA VAL A 92 -13.90 -9.87 -4.34
C VAL A 92 -12.95 -8.97 -5.13
N LEU A 93 -13.19 -7.66 -5.14
CA LEU A 93 -12.28 -6.70 -5.77
C LEU A 93 -10.92 -6.64 -5.04
N GLY A 94 -10.92 -6.69 -3.70
CA GLY A 94 -9.70 -6.77 -2.90
C GLY A 94 -8.87 -8.02 -3.25
N PHE A 95 -9.52 -9.18 -3.30
CA PHE A 95 -8.92 -10.45 -3.70
C PHE A 95 -8.30 -10.40 -5.10
N PHE A 96 -9.05 -9.87 -6.08
CA PHE A 96 -8.54 -9.72 -7.45
C PHE A 96 -7.34 -8.76 -7.54
N VAL A 97 -7.36 -7.67 -6.77
CA VAL A 97 -6.24 -6.74 -6.66
C VAL A 97 -5.03 -7.41 -6.01
N MET A 98 -5.23 -8.26 -4.99
CA MET A 98 -4.12 -8.96 -4.35
C MET A 98 -3.48 -9.96 -5.31
N ILE A 99 -4.26 -10.83 -5.98
CA ILE A 99 -3.72 -11.75 -6.99
C ILE A 99 -2.91 -10.99 -8.03
N SER A 100 -3.49 -9.94 -8.59
CA SER A 100 -2.82 -9.12 -9.61
C SER A 100 -1.54 -8.46 -9.08
N ALA A 101 -1.55 -7.98 -7.84
CA ALA A 101 -0.37 -7.41 -7.19
C ALA A 101 0.71 -8.46 -6.93
N LEU A 102 0.35 -9.69 -6.56
CA LEU A 102 1.30 -10.78 -6.31
C LEU A 102 1.92 -11.31 -7.59
N VAL A 103 1.17 -11.39 -8.70
CA VAL A 103 1.73 -11.77 -10.02
C VAL A 103 2.75 -10.73 -10.51
N PHE A 104 2.51 -9.44 -10.27
CA PHE A 104 3.52 -8.39 -10.51
C PHE A 104 4.66 -8.39 -9.49
N LEU A 105 4.51 -9.13 -8.39
CA LEU A 105 5.37 -9.08 -7.20
C LEU A 105 5.44 -7.64 -6.65
N GLY A 106 4.34 -6.91 -6.55
CA GLY A 106 4.35 -5.57 -5.97
C GLY A 106 3.03 -4.84 -5.94
N CYS A 107 2.97 -3.81 -5.11
CA CYS A 107 1.89 -2.83 -5.11
C CYS A 107 2.30 -1.55 -5.87
N PRO A 108 1.39 -0.60 -6.12
CA PRO A 108 1.70 0.65 -6.82
C PRO A 108 2.83 1.45 -6.16
N LEU A 109 2.97 1.37 -4.83
CA LEU A 109 4.08 2.02 -4.12
C LEU A 109 5.41 1.32 -4.42
N ARG A 110 5.44 -0.02 -4.36
CA ARG A 110 6.64 -0.80 -4.71
C ARG A 110 7.05 -0.61 -6.16
N MET A 111 6.08 -0.49 -7.07
CA MET A 111 6.36 -0.18 -8.48
C MET A 111 7.17 1.12 -8.61
N VAL A 112 6.78 2.19 -7.91
CA VAL A 112 7.52 3.47 -7.93
C VAL A 112 8.91 3.33 -7.33
N LEU A 113 9.05 2.57 -6.23
CA LEU A 113 10.36 2.31 -5.62
C LEU A 113 11.26 1.49 -6.54
N ARG A 114 10.71 0.51 -7.27
CA ARG A 114 11.42 -0.27 -8.30
C ARG A 114 11.87 0.62 -9.47
N MET A 115 11.00 1.49 -9.96
CA MET A 115 11.37 2.48 -10.98
C MET A 115 12.53 3.36 -10.49
N ALA A 116 12.48 3.81 -9.24
CA ALA A 116 13.52 4.65 -8.63
C ALA A 116 14.84 3.88 -8.38
N ALA A 117 14.82 2.55 -8.33
CA ALA A 117 16.01 1.70 -8.24
C ALA A 117 16.63 1.40 -9.64
N GLY A 118 15.99 1.84 -10.72
CA GLY A 118 16.44 1.61 -12.10
C GLY A 118 15.77 0.42 -12.80
N ASP A 119 14.66 -0.11 -12.26
CA ASP A 119 13.87 -1.18 -12.90
C ASP A 119 13.12 -0.68 -14.13
N LEU A 120 13.58 -1.08 -15.31
CA LEU A 120 12.89 -0.74 -16.56
C LEU A 120 11.60 -1.56 -16.75
N ASN A 121 11.47 -2.73 -16.11
CA ASN A 121 10.22 -3.50 -16.14
C ASN A 121 9.11 -2.82 -15.31
N ALA A 122 9.47 -2.04 -14.28
CA ALA A 122 8.52 -1.29 -13.50
C ALA A 122 7.86 -0.15 -14.30
N TRP A 123 8.53 0.38 -15.34
CA TRP A 123 7.92 1.32 -16.28
C TRP A 123 6.85 0.66 -17.15
N VAL A 124 7.07 -0.58 -17.60
CA VAL A 124 6.03 -1.37 -18.28
C VAL A 124 4.83 -1.60 -17.35
N GLY A 125 5.09 -1.91 -16.08
CA GLY A 125 4.08 -1.99 -15.03
C GLY A 125 3.31 -0.67 -14.86
N LEU A 126 3.98 0.47 -14.89
CA LEU A 126 3.34 1.79 -14.80
C LEU A 126 2.37 2.03 -15.96
N ILE A 127 2.76 1.69 -17.20
CA ILE A 127 1.88 1.82 -18.37
C ILE A 127 0.64 0.93 -18.18
N GLY A 128 0.82 -0.31 -17.71
CA GLY A 128 -0.29 -1.20 -17.37
C GLY A 128 -1.20 -0.61 -16.28
N PHE A 129 -0.62 -0.07 -15.22
CA PHE A 129 -1.36 0.55 -14.12
C PHE A 129 -2.20 1.74 -14.58
N VAL A 130 -1.64 2.61 -15.42
CA VAL A 130 -2.35 3.76 -15.99
C VAL A 130 -3.47 3.31 -16.94
N ALA A 131 -3.23 2.29 -17.78
CA ALA A 131 -4.25 1.72 -18.65
C ALA A 131 -5.42 1.11 -17.85
N GLY A 132 -5.12 0.38 -16.78
CA GLY A 132 -6.14 -0.15 -15.87
C GLY A 132 -6.98 0.93 -15.19
N ILE A 133 -6.33 2.00 -14.71
CA ILE A 133 -7.03 3.17 -14.14
C ILE A 133 -7.89 3.84 -15.20
N PHE A 134 -7.41 4.00 -16.43
CA PHE A 134 -8.18 4.59 -17.50
C PHE A 134 -9.47 3.82 -17.76
N ILE A 135 -9.39 2.48 -17.85
CA ILE A 135 -10.57 1.61 -17.98
C ILE A 135 -11.51 1.80 -16.79
N GLY A 136 -10.99 1.77 -15.56
CA GLY A 136 -11.78 1.98 -14.35
C GLY A 136 -12.47 3.35 -14.29
N VAL A 137 -11.82 4.41 -14.78
CA VAL A 137 -12.42 5.74 -14.91
C VAL A 137 -13.61 5.73 -15.87
N GLN A 138 -13.54 4.95 -16.97
CA GLN A 138 -14.70 4.83 -17.87
C GLN A 138 -15.88 4.14 -17.18
N PHE A 139 -15.65 3.12 -16.35
CA PHE A 139 -16.70 2.51 -15.53
C PHE A 139 -17.31 3.48 -14.52
N LEU A 140 -16.47 4.29 -13.86
CA LEU A 140 -16.93 5.32 -12.93
C LEU A 140 -17.77 6.39 -13.64
N LYS A 141 -17.38 6.82 -14.85
CA LYS A 141 -18.16 7.77 -15.66
C LYS A 141 -19.52 7.19 -16.11
N ARG A 142 -19.62 5.86 -16.24
CA ARG A 142 -20.87 5.15 -16.58
C ARG A 142 -21.78 4.89 -15.38
N GLY A 143 -21.45 5.41 -14.20
CA GLY A 143 -22.33 5.34 -13.02
C GLY A 143 -22.02 4.19 -12.05
N TYR A 144 -20.86 3.52 -12.19
CA TYR A 144 -20.44 2.52 -11.21
C TYR A 144 -20.34 3.14 -9.81
N SER A 145 -21.03 2.55 -8.84
CA SER A 145 -21.01 2.97 -7.44
C SER A 145 -21.12 1.74 -6.53
N LEU A 146 -20.30 1.70 -5.50
CA LEU A 146 -20.29 0.66 -4.48
C LEU A 146 -21.33 0.91 -3.36
N GLY A 147 -22.32 1.79 -3.60
CA GLY A 147 -23.33 2.18 -2.63
C GLY A 147 -22.88 3.26 -1.65
N ARG A 148 -23.84 3.82 -0.89
CA ARG A 148 -23.55 4.84 0.13
C ARG A 148 -23.07 4.17 1.42
N THR A 149 -22.04 4.75 2.03
CA THR A 149 -21.57 4.36 3.36
C THR A 149 -22.49 4.97 4.42
N HIS A 150 -22.99 4.16 5.34
CA HIS A 150 -23.83 4.62 6.44
C HIS A 150 -23.00 4.88 7.70
N LYS A 151 -23.46 5.79 8.56
CA LYS A 151 -22.85 5.99 9.88
C LYS A 151 -23.09 4.72 10.71
N LYS A 152 -22.03 4.23 11.33
CA LYS A 152 -22.04 3.06 12.19
C LYS A 152 -21.43 3.40 13.55
N ASN A 153 -21.59 2.50 14.51
CA ASN A 153 -20.99 2.65 15.84
C ASN A 153 -19.47 2.82 15.73
N ALA A 154 -18.91 3.69 16.57
CA ALA A 154 -17.48 3.96 16.60
C ALA A 154 -16.64 2.69 16.86
N LEU A 155 -17.20 1.73 17.62
CA LEU A 155 -16.59 0.45 17.93
C LEU A 155 -16.48 -0.46 16.69
N GLU A 156 -17.49 -0.50 15.82
CA GLU A 156 -17.43 -1.29 14.58
C GLU A 156 -16.31 -0.80 13.66
N GLY A 157 -16.10 0.51 13.59
CA GLY A 157 -14.98 1.10 12.83
C GLY A 157 -13.60 0.81 13.44
N ALA A 158 -13.53 0.55 14.75
CA ALA A 158 -12.28 0.32 15.47
C ALA A 158 -11.86 -1.16 15.48
N THR A 159 -12.72 -2.06 14.98
CA THR A 159 -12.48 -3.51 14.95
C THR A 159 -11.12 -3.87 14.34
N LEU A 160 -10.82 -3.36 13.15
CA LEU A 160 -9.57 -3.68 12.47
C LEU A 160 -8.34 -3.07 13.15
N PRO A 161 -8.34 -1.80 13.61
CA PRO A 161 -7.30 -1.30 14.51
C PRO A 161 -7.07 -2.14 15.77
N ILE A 162 -8.14 -2.63 16.42
CA ILE A 162 -8.04 -3.50 17.60
C ILE A 162 -7.36 -4.83 17.22
N VAL A 163 -7.75 -5.45 16.11
CA VAL A 163 -7.11 -6.68 15.60
C VAL A 163 -5.61 -6.45 15.35
N GLN A 164 -5.21 -5.29 14.83
CA GLN A 164 -3.79 -4.97 14.64
C GLN A 164 -3.02 -4.81 15.96
N VAL A 165 -3.65 -4.28 17.02
CA VAL A 165 -3.03 -4.25 18.36
C VAL A 165 -2.85 -5.67 18.89
N VAL A 166 -3.84 -6.55 18.72
CA VAL A 166 -3.72 -7.97 19.11
C VAL A 166 -2.58 -8.64 18.34
N LEU A 167 -2.49 -8.42 17.02
CA LEU A 167 -1.38 -8.92 16.20
C LEU A 167 -0.02 -8.38 16.66
N LEU A 168 0.07 -7.12 17.08
CA LEU A 168 1.29 -6.54 17.62
C LEU A 168 1.71 -7.21 18.94
N VAL A 169 0.75 -7.45 19.83
CA VAL A 169 1.01 -8.16 21.09
C VAL A 169 1.48 -9.58 20.81
N MET A 170 0.83 -10.30 19.89
CA MET A 170 1.26 -11.64 19.47
C MET A 170 2.68 -11.64 18.88
N LEU A 171 3.03 -10.61 18.11
CA LEU A 171 4.38 -10.45 17.56
C LEU A 171 5.44 -10.21 18.65
N LEU A 172 5.11 -9.47 19.71
CA LEU A 172 6.03 -9.14 20.81
C LEU A 172 6.19 -10.28 21.81
N VAL A 173 5.12 -11.03 22.10
CA VAL A 173 5.15 -12.16 23.04
C VAL A 173 5.91 -13.36 22.45
N GLY A 174 5.90 -13.51 21.12
CA GLY A 174 6.58 -14.61 20.42
C GLY A 174 5.85 -15.96 20.58
N GLY A 175 6.12 -16.90 19.67
CA GLY A 175 5.67 -18.30 19.77
C GLY A 175 4.40 -18.70 19.02
N LEU A 176 3.48 -17.77 18.67
CA LEU A 176 2.25 -18.08 17.92
C LEU A 176 2.32 -17.80 16.40
N LEU A 177 3.23 -16.94 15.96
CA LEU A 177 3.33 -16.54 14.56
C LEU A 177 4.45 -17.29 13.85
N ALA A 178 4.17 -17.83 12.66
CA ALA A 178 5.20 -18.43 11.83
C ALA A 178 6.22 -17.37 11.40
N SER A 179 7.50 -17.70 11.56
CA SER A 179 8.62 -16.88 11.15
C SER A 179 9.46 -17.66 10.15
N SER A 180 9.70 -17.07 8.99
CA SER A 180 10.48 -17.67 7.92
C SER A 180 11.98 -17.61 8.21
N GLU A 181 12.69 -18.73 8.07
CA GLU A 181 14.14 -18.83 8.26
C GLU A 181 14.95 -18.43 7.01
N SER A 182 14.32 -18.39 5.83
CA SER A 182 14.98 -18.03 4.56
C SER A 182 14.04 -17.34 3.56
N GLY A 183 14.57 -16.37 2.81
CA GLY A 183 13.81 -15.63 1.79
C GLY A 183 13.37 -14.22 2.21
N PRO A 184 12.46 -13.58 1.45
CA PRO A 184 12.04 -12.19 1.71
C PRO A 184 11.38 -11.99 3.07
N GLY A 185 10.79 -13.04 3.66
CA GLY A 185 10.22 -13.00 5.01
C GLY A 185 11.25 -12.93 6.13
N ALA A 186 12.47 -13.44 5.91
CA ALA A 186 13.56 -13.43 6.90
C ALA A 186 14.30 -12.08 6.97
N ALA A 187 14.31 -11.33 5.86
CA ALA A 187 14.86 -9.98 5.80
C ALA A 187 13.94 -9.00 6.53
N ARG A 188 14.34 -8.62 7.75
CA ARG A 188 13.57 -7.75 8.65
C ARG A 188 14.38 -6.55 9.11
N ALA A 189 13.78 -5.37 8.98
CA ALA A 189 14.25 -4.19 9.70
C ALA A 189 13.95 -4.32 11.21
N PRO A 190 14.67 -3.59 12.08
CA PRO A 190 14.39 -3.57 13.52
C PRO A 190 12.93 -3.18 13.81
N ILE A 191 12.23 -4.02 14.58
CA ILE A 191 10.78 -3.94 14.81
C ILE A 191 10.34 -2.54 15.25
N TRP A 192 11.07 -1.93 16.19
CA TRP A 192 10.75 -0.61 16.73
C TRP A 192 10.92 0.52 15.71
N ILE A 193 11.97 0.46 14.88
CA ILE A 193 12.22 1.47 13.85
C ILE A 193 11.17 1.36 12.74
N ALA A 194 10.85 0.14 12.31
CA ALA A 194 9.82 -0.14 11.33
C ALA A 194 8.44 0.33 11.81
N LEU A 195 8.08 0.06 13.07
CA LEU A 195 6.83 0.49 13.68
C LEU A 195 6.74 2.02 13.79
N LEU A 196 7.79 2.68 14.27
CA LEU A 196 7.81 4.14 14.45
C LEU A 196 7.71 4.86 13.10
N LEU A 197 8.49 4.43 12.10
CA LEU A 197 8.41 4.98 10.74
C LEU A 197 7.02 4.77 10.15
N ALA A 198 6.46 3.57 10.25
CA ALA A 198 5.13 3.28 9.74
C ALA A 198 4.02 4.07 10.44
N LEU A 199 4.17 4.37 11.74
CA LEU A 199 3.22 5.18 12.51
C LEU A 199 3.23 6.64 12.01
N VAL A 200 4.42 7.22 11.81
CA VAL A 200 4.58 8.56 11.25
C VAL A 200 4.03 8.63 9.83
N ILE A 201 4.37 7.65 8.99
CA ILE A 201 3.88 7.57 7.61
C ILE A 201 2.37 7.40 7.57
N GLY A 202 1.79 6.55 8.42
CA GLY A 202 0.33 6.35 8.51
C GLY A 202 -0.40 7.64 8.86
N ALA A 203 0.17 8.42 9.80
CA ALA A 203 -0.37 9.72 10.18
C ALA A 203 -0.31 10.73 9.01
N LEU A 204 0.84 10.83 8.34
CA LEU A 204 1.05 11.70 7.19
C LEU A 204 0.18 11.30 5.99
N ALA A 205 0.08 10.01 5.69
CA ALA A 205 -0.72 9.45 4.59
C ALA A 205 -2.21 9.72 4.79
N GLN A 206 -2.71 9.69 6.03
CA GLN A 206 -4.09 10.07 6.29
C GLN A 206 -4.31 11.58 6.06
N ARG A 207 -3.44 12.43 6.61
CA ARG A 207 -3.59 13.89 6.51
C ARG A 207 -3.47 14.39 5.07
N SER A 208 -2.53 13.85 4.31
CA SER A 208 -2.30 14.20 2.89
C SER A 208 -3.30 13.55 1.93
N ARG A 209 -3.99 12.48 2.37
CA ARG A 209 -4.83 11.62 1.52
C ARG A 209 -4.10 11.06 0.30
N LEU A 210 -2.79 10.87 0.43
CA LEU A 210 -1.95 10.42 -0.67
C LEU A 210 -2.42 9.05 -1.19
N CYS A 211 -2.63 8.95 -2.49
CA CYS A 211 -3.04 7.73 -3.17
C CYS A 211 -2.51 7.74 -4.60
N GLN A 212 -1.67 6.76 -4.95
CA GLN A 212 -1.07 6.68 -6.28
C GLN A 212 -2.11 6.48 -7.38
N MET A 213 -3.11 5.61 -7.14
CA MET A 213 -4.25 5.47 -8.05
C MET A 213 -5.05 6.78 -8.16
N GLY A 214 -5.22 7.49 -7.04
CA GLY A 214 -5.94 8.77 -6.99
C GLY A 214 -5.26 9.84 -7.83
N GLY A 215 -3.92 9.92 -7.79
CA GLY A 215 -3.13 10.83 -8.62
C GLY A 215 -3.39 10.67 -10.12
N PHE A 216 -3.36 9.45 -10.64
CA PHE A 216 -3.66 9.19 -12.06
C PHE A 216 -5.14 9.35 -12.38
N ARG A 217 -6.04 8.90 -11.51
CA ARG A 217 -7.49 9.05 -11.70
C ARG A 217 -7.89 10.51 -11.79
N ASP A 218 -7.42 11.34 -10.85
CA ASP A 218 -7.79 12.75 -10.77
C ASP A 218 -7.16 13.55 -11.91
N LEU A 219 -5.97 13.15 -12.40
CA LEU A 219 -5.37 13.69 -13.61
C LEU A 219 -6.22 13.40 -14.86
N ILE A 220 -6.72 12.17 -15.03
CA ILE A 220 -7.52 11.76 -16.20
C ILE A 220 -8.94 12.33 -16.15
N MET A 221 -9.58 12.31 -14.98
CA MET A 221 -11.01 12.63 -14.83
C MET A 221 -11.25 14.11 -14.50
N LEU A 222 -10.46 14.68 -13.60
CA LEU A 222 -10.66 16.03 -13.05
C LEU A 222 -9.61 17.03 -13.55
N LYS A 223 -8.57 16.56 -14.27
CA LYS A 223 -7.41 17.35 -14.68
C LYS A 223 -6.71 18.05 -13.51
N ASP A 224 -6.74 17.46 -12.31
CA ASP A 224 -6.09 18.00 -11.11
C ASP A 224 -4.80 17.21 -10.79
N PRO A 225 -3.61 17.81 -10.97
CA PRO A 225 -2.33 17.13 -10.70
C PRO A 225 -1.94 17.13 -9.22
N HIS A 226 -2.79 17.62 -8.30
CA HIS A 226 -2.43 17.79 -6.88
C HIS A 226 -1.87 16.52 -6.22
N LEU A 227 -2.51 15.36 -6.40
CA LEU A 227 -2.02 14.09 -5.85
C LEU A 227 -0.89 13.47 -6.69
N PHE A 228 -0.81 13.79 -7.98
CA PHE A 228 0.25 13.32 -8.86
C PHE A 228 1.63 13.83 -8.41
N TRP A 229 1.69 15.09 -7.95
CA TRP A 229 2.92 15.65 -7.35
C TRP A 229 3.43 14.87 -6.13
N GLY A 230 2.54 14.27 -5.34
CA GLY A 230 2.95 13.39 -4.24
C GLY A 230 3.56 12.08 -4.72
N GLY A 231 3.00 11.49 -5.78
CA GLY A 231 3.57 10.31 -6.43
C GLY A 231 4.94 10.58 -7.05
N LEU A 232 5.09 11.74 -7.69
CA LEU A 232 6.38 12.19 -8.23
C LEU A 232 7.40 12.45 -7.11
N ALA A 233 6.96 13.03 -5.98
CA ALA A 233 7.83 13.25 -4.82
C ALA A 233 8.36 11.94 -4.23
N ILE A 234 7.54 10.87 -4.19
CA ILE A 234 8.01 9.53 -3.79
C ILE A 234 9.14 9.07 -4.72
N PHE A 235 8.93 9.18 -6.04
CA PHE A 235 9.91 8.76 -7.04
C PHE A 235 11.23 9.54 -6.89
N VAL A 236 11.16 10.87 -6.81
CA VAL A 236 12.35 11.73 -6.70
C VAL A 236 13.11 11.47 -5.40
N ALA A 237 12.41 11.36 -4.26
CA ALA A 237 13.06 11.02 -3.00
C ALA A 237 13.76 9.66 -3.10
N ALA A 238 13.04 8.62 -3.52
CA ALA A 238 13.61 7.28 -3.63
C ALA A 238 14.80 7.24 -4.60
N LEU A 239 14.75 8.00 -5.70
CA LEU A 239 15.85 8.12 -6.66
C LEU A 239 17.09 8.74 -5.99
N ILE A 240 16.93 9.87 -5.29
CA ILE A 240 18.04 10.54 -4.59
C ILE A 240 18.67 9.61 -3.55
N PHE A 241 17.85 8.93 -2.75
CA PHE A 241 18.36 8.00 -1.73
C PHE A 241 19.02 6.76 -2.33
N ASN A 242 18.53 6.23 -3.46
CA ASN A 242 19.16 5.11 -4.15
C ASN A 242 20.48 5.51 -4.83
N LEU A 243 20.58 6.72 -5.37
CA LEU A 243 21.84 7.26 -5.88
C LEU A 243 22.85 7.49 -4.76
N ALA A 244 22.39 8.02 -3.61
CA ALA A 244 23.26 8.24 -2.46
C ALA A 244 23.75 6.94 -1.80
N ALA A 245 23.01 5.84 -1.98
CA ALA A 245 23.34 4.53 -1.44
C ALA A 245 24.04 3.59 -2.45
N ASP A 246 24.38 4.08 -3.65
CA ASP A 246 24.94 3.29 -4.77
C ASP A 246 24.15 2.02 -5.13
N THR A 247 22.85 1.98 -4.79
CA THR A 247 21.96 0.84 -5.06
C THR A 247 21.28 0.92 -6.43
N PHE A 248 21.45 2.03 -7.14
CA PHE A 248 20.86 2.24 -8.46
C PHE A 248 21.52 1.36 -9.54
N LYS A 249 20.75 0.43 -10.10
CA LYS A 249 21.20 -0.43 -11.21
C LYS A 249 20.18 -0.43 -12.32
N LEU A 250 20.45 0.37 -13.36
CA LEU A 250 19.63 0.43 -14.56
C LEU A 250 19.79 -0.88 -15.34
N SER A 251 18.80 -1.76 -15.26
CA SER A 251 18.83 -3.06 -15.92
C SER A 251 17.43 -3.60 -16.21
N PHE A 252 17.31 -4.36 -17.29
CA PHE A 252 16.14 -5.18 -17.61
C PHE A 252 16.20 -6.59 -16.99
N ILE A 253 17.39 -7.05 -16.59
CA ILE A 253 17.68 -8.43 -16.19
C ILE A 253 18.40 -8.45 -14.84
N GLY A 254 18.07 -9.42 -13.98
CA GLY A 254 18.79 -9.66 -12.71
C GLY A 254 18.40 -8.74 -11.56
N GLN A 255 17.25 -8.06 -11.64
CA GLN A 255 16.77 -7.26 -10.52
C GLN A 255 16.06 -8.10 -9.45
N PRO A 256 16.30 -7.82 -8.15
CA PRO A 256 15.69 -8.55 -7.06
C PRO A 256 14.16 -8.59 -7.14
N ILE A 257 13.60 -9.80 -7.23
CA ILE A 257 12.16 -10.08 -7.09
C ILE A 257 11.34 -9.32 -8.16
N ALA A 258 11.82 -9.40 -9.41
CA ALA A 258 11.17 -8.86 -10.60
C ALA A 258 11.24 -9.90 -11.72
N HIS A 259 10.15 -10.07 -12.47
CA HIS A 259 10.16 -10.87 -13.70
C HIS A 259 10.59 -10.01 -14.89
N SER A 260 11.40 -10.57 -15.79
CA SER A 260 11.85 -9.91 -17.03
C SER A 260 10.80 -9.92 -18.14
N GLN A 261 9.68 -10.63 -17.96
CA GLN A 261 8.63 -10.74 -18.98
C GLN A 261 7.71 -9.51 -18.95
N TRP A 262 7.68 -8.75 -20.04
CA TRP A 262 6.90 -7.51 -20.13
C TRP A 262 5.40 -7.73 -19.98
N LEU A 263 4.86 -8.81 -20.55
CA LEU A 263 3.42 -9.14 -20.47
C LEU A 263 2.95 -9.35 -19.03
N TRP A 264 3.74 -10.06 -18.24
CA TRP A 264 3.47 -10.33 -16.82
C TRP A 264 3.76 -9.15 -15.90
N ASN A 265 4.42 -8.09 -16.40
CA ASN A 265 4.48 -6.82 -15.70
C ASN A 265 3.27 -5.92 -16.05
N PHE A 266 2.86 -5.93 -17.31
CA PHE A 266 1.77 -5.10 -17.82
C PHE A 266 0.40 -5.56 -17.34
N LEU A 267 0.03 -6.81 -17.63
CA LEU A 267 -1.34 -7.31 -17.45
C LEU A 267 -1.80 -7.30 -15.98
N PRO A 268 -0.97 -7.71 -14.99
CA PRO A 268 -1.39 -7.66 -13.60
C PRO A 268 -1.47 -6.22 -13.08
N MET A 269 -0.64 -5.30 -13.59
CA MET A 269 -0.79 -3.88 -13.25
C MET A 269 -2.04 -3.25 -13.84
N VAL A 270 -2.52 -3.69 -15.01
CA VAL A 270 -3.86 -3.34 -15.50
C VAL A 270 -4.93 -3.80 -14.50
N GLY A 271 -4.83 -5.04 -13.99
CA GLY A 271 -5.74 -5.58 -12.99
C GLY A 271 -5.73 -4.79 -11.67
N VAL A 272 -4.54 -4.46 -11.14
CA VAL A 272 -4.40 -3.63 -9.93
C VAL A 272 -4.92 -2.21 -10.17
N GLY A 273 -4.65 -1.61 -11.33
CA GLY A 273 -5.13 -0.28 -11.70
C GLY A 273 -6.65 -0.23 -11.77
N LEU A 274 -7.26 -1.19 -12.45
CA LEU A 274 -8.72 -1.32 -12.59
C LEU A 274 -9.38 -1.57 -11.23
N GLY A 275 -8.92 -2.58 -10.48
CA GLY A 275 -9.51 -2.91 -9.18
C GLY A 275 -9.34 -1.79 -8.16
N SER A 276 -8.17 -1.14 -8.11
CA SER A 276 -7.95 0.06 -7.27
C SER A 276 -8.84 1.22 -7.70
N ALA A 277 -9.10 1.38 -9.01
CA ALA A 277 -10.01 2.38 -9.54
C ALA A 277 -11.45 2.18 -9.03
N LEU A 278 -11.96 0.96 -9.12
CA LEU A 278 -13.30 0.58 -8.68
C LEU A 278 -13.46 0.64 -7.15
N LEU A 279 -12.44 0.23 -6.39
CA LEU A 279 -12.43 0.30 -4.92
C LEU A 279 -12.29 1.73 -4.38
N GLY A 280 -11.90 2.70 -5.21
CA GLY A 280 -11.66 4.08 -4.80
C GLY A 280 -10.36 4.30 -4.01
N GLY A 281 -9.40 3.37 -4.09
CA GLY A 281 -8.11 3.49 -3.42
C GLY A 281 -7.19 2.29 -3.67
N CYS A 282 -5.88 2.53 -3.67
CA CYS A 282 -4.87 1.47 -3.73
C CYS A 282 -4.73 0.73 -2.38
N PRO A 283 -4.02 -0.41 -2.31
CA PRO A 283 -3.87 -1.18 -1.05
C PRO A 283 -3.43 -0.35 0.16
N MET A 284 -2.46 0.55 -0.02
CA MET A 284 -2.01 1.47 1.03
C MET A 284 -3.14 2.38 1.51
N ARG A 285 -3.92 2.94 0.57
CA ARG A 285 -5.03 3.84 0.91
C ARG A 285 -6.14 3.09 1.64
N GLN A 286 -6.40 1.82 1.30
CA GLN A 286 -7.39 1.01 2.01
C GLN A 286 -6.97 0.81 3.47
N LEU A 287 -5.70 0.47 3.77
CA LEU A 287 -5.20 0.35 5.15
C LEU A 287 -5.27 1.67 5.93
N VAL A 288 -4.99 2.80 5.29
CA VAL A 288 -5.12 4.11 5.94
C VAL A 288 -6.59 4.42 6.24
N LEU A 289 -7.50 4.08 5.33
CA LEU A 289 -8.93 4.29 5.53
C LEU A 289 -9.51 3.38 6.63
N THR A 290 -8.99 2.17 6.81
CA THR A 290 -9.41 1.33 7.95
C THR A 290 -9.11 1.97 9.29
N GLY A 291 -7.96 2.66 9.42
CA GLY A 291 -7.65 3.41 10.64
C GLY A 291 -8.57 4.60 10.90
N THR A 292 -9.25 5.14 9.89
CA THR A 292 -10.21 6.24 10.07
C THR A 292 -11.61 5.79 10.54
N GLY A 293 -11.83 4.48 10.67
CA GLY A 293 -13.11 3.88 11.04
C GLY A 293 -13.97 3.42 9.87
N ASN A 294 -13.39 3.26 8.68
CA ASN A 294 -14.11 2.77 7.50
C ASN A 294 -14.13 1.23 7.44
N VAL A 295 -15.26 0.64 7.78
CA VAL A 295 -15.49 -0.82 7.76
C VAL A 295 -15.48 -1.37 6.33
N ASP A 296 -15.89 -0.58 5.34
CA ASP A 296 -15.89 -1.04 3.94
C ASP A 296 -14.46 -1.23 3.41
N SER A 297 -13.54 -0.35 3.83
CA SER A 297 -12.11 -0.54 3.58
C SER A 297 -11.56 -1.74 4.35
N ALA A 298 -12.10 -2.05 5.54
CA ALA A 298 -11.68 -3.21 6.32
C ALA A 298 -12.01 -4.53 5.61
N ILE A 299 -13.20 -4.62 5.02
CA ILE A 299 -13.60 -5.76 4.19
C ILE A 299 -12.72 -5.89 2.95
N THR A 300 -12.33 -4.75 2.35
CA THR A 300 -11.37 -4.76 1.24
C THR A 300 -10.01 -5.27 1.67
N VAL A 301 -9.54 -4.89 2.86
CA VAL A 301 -8.27 -5.39 3.44
C VAL A 301 -8.34 -6.88 3.76
N LEU A 302 -9.49 -7.38 4.22
CA LEU A 302 -9.70 -8.83 4.36
C LEU A 302 -9.64 -9.54 3.01
N GLY A 303 -10.23 -8.95 1.96
CA GLY A 303 -10.10 -9.46 0.60
C GLY A 303 -8.66 -9.42 0.09
N LEU A 304 -7.88 -8.40 0.47
CA LEU A 304 -6.46 -8.34 0.17
C LEU A 304 -5.65 -9.39 0.95
N LEU A 305 -6.16 -9.93 2.05
CA LEU A 305 -5.43 -10.87 2.88
C LEU A 305 -5.52 -12.31 2.35
N VAL A 306 -6.51 -12.60 1.50
CA VAL A 306 -6.72 -13.88 0.80
C VAL A 306 -5.96 -13.87 -0.53
#